data_AF-F4S3I5-F1
#
_entry.id   AF-F4S3I5-F1
#
_cell.length_a   1.000
_cell.length_b   1.000
_cell.length_c   1.000
_cell.angle_alpha   90.00
_cell.angle_beta   90.00
_cell.angle_gamma   90.00
#
_symmetry.space_group_name_H-M   'P 1'
#
loop_
_entity.id
_entity.type
_entity.pdbx_description
1 polymer ?
#
loop_
_entity_poly.entity_id
_entity_poly.type
_entity_poly.pdbx_seq_one_letter_code
_entity_poly.pdbx_strand_id
1 'polypeptide(L)'
;MDSSNPKPIDQPLSLGEEFETKYGCQPWICPEDQRWYYDQTKCPNDKISIMTSVILNPFLELISLRSPASDPTFGRYTLPFSPYEKLIRDNPSYTCWDARVFLDRSGKAVEEKTNRWVWYQVWWDEAAAAKTGVKTDLCFCHGISDYGGGFAIHAKPFLDAGYRMIMPDSPSHGRSTGLHCYLNDLNDLGHAVQVILTDVIKRDTAVGRAQRNVIVSGQSMGGFSAVLYALLYQTPNVPGRKVPTEGLTPKVLGILPLCPMLAISPETRPNFIIESFARCLNFFAGRLPLVSGYKGKASEDRWCEDRYNTDPQVCHCRVRASTGLAILKALLFTDKYMGEITLPFRVMHGDSDRVTSVNGSKKFFEMAKSEDKDLIICPRTEHIMLRIGRDEVDDQKRQLIICQMLEWIERISKSYA
;
A
#
# COMPACT_ATOMS: atom_id res chain seq x y z
N MET A 1 -14.87 -60.72 9.19
CA MET A 1 -15.17 -59.31 8.93
C MET A 1 -14.41 -58.54 9.97
N ASP A 2 -13.21 -58.08 9.63
CA ASP A 2 -12.44 -57.21 10.50
C ASP A 2 -12.26 -55.90 9.74
N SER A 3 -12.86 -54.85 10.29
CA SER A 3 -13.06 -53.56 9.65
C SER A 3 -11.75 -52.79 9.63
N SER A 4 -11.03 -52.87 8.52
CA SER A 4 -9.97 -51.94 8.18
C SER A 4 -10.58 -50.54 7.98
N ASN A 5 -10.55 -49.71 9.01
CA ASN A 5 -10.74 -48.27 8.86
C ASN A 5 -9.68 -47.75 7.87
N PRO A 6 -10.06 -47.09 6.76
CA PRO A 6 -9.08 -46.46 5.90
C PRO A 6 -8.39 -45.37 6.71
N LYS A 7 -7.05 -45.35 6.69
CA LYS A 7 -6.24 -44.24 7.20
C LYS A 7 -6.77 -42.94 6.61
N PRO A 8 -6.89 -41.85 7.39
CA PRO A 8 -7.25 -40.56 6.82
C PRO A 8 -6.25 -40.22 5.72
N ILE A 9 -6.79 -39.83 4.56
CA ILE A 9 -6.02 -39.26 3.45
C ILE A 9 -5.19 -38.12 4.06
N ASP A 10 -3.86 -38.19 3.94
CA ASP A 10 -2.95 -37.14 4.41
C ASP A 10 -3.45 -35.81 3.84
N GLN A 11 -4.08 -34.99 4.67
CA GLN A 11 -4.42 -33.63 4.28
C GLN A 11 -3.11 -32.89 4.07
N PRO A 12 -2.97 -32.12 2.98
CA PRO A 12 -1.76 -31.33 2.76
C PRO A 12 -1.58 -30.37 3.95
N LEU A 13 -0.34 -30.28 4.45
CA LEU A 13 0.01 -29.38 5.54
C LEU A 13 -0.41 -27.94 5.22
N SER A 14 -0.86 -27.20 6.24
CA SER A 14 -0.99 -25.75 6.14
C SER A 14 0.37 -25.12 5.86
N LEU A 15 0.38 -23.89 5.32
CA LEU A 15 1.63 -23.20 5.03
C LEU A 15 2.47 -23.00 6.30
N GLY A 16 1.82 -22.71 7.42
CA GLY A 16 2.42 -22.60 8.75
C GLY A 16 3.06 -23.90 9.20
N GLU A 17 2.37 -25.03 9.07
CA GLU A 17 2.95 -26.35 9.40
C GLU A 17 4.15 -26.69 8.51
N GLU A 18 4.14 -26.33 7.23
CA GLU A 18 5.30 -26.48 6.35
C GLU A 18 6.48 -25.60 6.78
N PHE A 19 6.22 -24.34 7.14
CA PHE A 19 7.26 -23.44 7.65
C PHE A 19 7.85 -23.96 8.96
N GLU A 20 7.02 -24.39 9.90
CA GLU A 20 7.47 -24.96 11.17
C GLU A 20 8.23 -26.27 10.97
N THR A 21 7.79 -27.13 10.05
CA THR A 21 8.49 -28.39 9.74
C THR A 21 9.85 -28.13 9.09
N LYS A 22 9.94 -27.19 8.14
CA LYS A 22 11.18 -26.92 7.40
C LYS A 22 12.18 -26.08 8.22
N TYR A 23 11.71 -25.06 8.93
CA TYR A 23 12.57 -24.06 9.57
C TYR A 23 12.49 -24.03 11.10
N GLY A 24 11.57 -24.78 11.70
CA GLY A 24 11.24 -24.68 13.11
C GLY A 24 10.51 -23.36 13.47
N CYS A 25 10.17 -23.23 14.74
CA CYS A 25 9.53 -22.03 15.31
C CYS A 25 10.53 -20.90 15.62
N GLN A 26 11.59 -20.74 14.83
CA GLN A 26 12.61 -19.72 15.07
C GLN A 26 12.03 -18.32 14.80
N PRO A 27 12.15 -17.36 15.76
CA PRO A 27 11.70 -15.99 15.56
C PRO A 27 12.58 -15.26 14.55
N TRP A 28 12.13 -14.10 14.07
CA TRP A 28 12.99 -13.21 13.31
C TRP A 28 14.14 -12.68 14.16
N ILE A 29 15.37 -12.83 13.68
CA ILE A 29 16.57 -12.28 14.33
C ILE A 29 17.00 -11.06 13.54
N CYS A 30 16.94 -9.89 14.18
CA CYS A 30 17.43 -8.65 13.62
C CYS A 30 18.95 -8.73 13.34
N PRO A 31 19.40 -8.46 12.10
CA PRO A 31 20.82 -8.37 11.78
C PRO A 31 21.53 -7.34 12.66
N GLU A 32 22.76 -7.65 13.09
CA GLU A 32 23.49 -6.82 14.07
C GLU A 32 23.71 -5.38 13.58
N ASP A 33 24.01 -5.22 12.29
CA ASP A 33 24.20 -3.94 11.59
C ASP A 33 22.88 -3.15 11.41
N GLN A 34 21.73 -3.76 11.69
CA GLN A 34 20.40 -3.18 11.53
C GLN A 34 19.67 -2.94 12.85
N ARG A 35 20.23 -3.35 13.99
CA ARG A 35 19.63 -3.16 15.33
C ARG A 35 19.34 -1.71 15.69
N TRP A 36 20.14 -0.77 15.18
CA TRP A 36 19.89 0.67 15.35
C TRP A 36 18.50 1.08 14.83
N TYR A 37 18.00 0.37 13.82
CA TYR A 37 16.68 0.60 13.25
C TYR A 37 15.60 -0.18 14.01
N TYR A 38 15.64 -1.51 13.94
CA TYR A 38 14.53 -2.35 14.42
C TYR A 38 14.42 -2.42 15.94
N ASP A 39 15.54 -2.35 16.69
CA ASP A 39 15.52 -2.51 18.15
C ASP A 39 15.55 -1.15 18.87
N GLN A 40 16.32 -0.20 18.35
CA GLN A 40 16.63 1.06 19.05
C GLN A 40 15.71 2.22 18.62
N THR A 41 15.20 2.20 17.39
CA THR A 41 14.27 3.24 16.93
C THR A 41 12.87 2.93 17.44
N LYS A 42 12.32 3.81 18.28
CA LYS A 42 10.98 3.62 18.86
C LYS A 42 9.90 4.07 17.89
N CYS A 43 8.86 3.25 17.71
CA CYS A 43 7.65 3.66 16.99
C CYS A 43 7.03 4.90 17.68
N PRO A 44 6.87 6.04 16.98
CA PRO A 44 6.35 7.28 17.56
C PRO A 44 4.90 7.14 18.04
N ASN A 45 4.14 6.25 17.42
CA ASN A 45 2.69 6.15 17.59
C ASN A 45 2.28 5.35 18.84
N ASP A 46 3.15 4.47 19.35
CA ASP A 46 2.89 3.66 20.55
C ASP A 46 2.88 4.45 21.86
N LYS A 47 3.25 5.74 21.81
CA LYS A 47 3.32 6.63 22.98
C LYS A 47 2.14 7.60 23.11
N ILE A 48 1.22 7.65 22.14
CA ILE A 48 0.10 8.58 22.17
C ILE A 48 -1.05 7.94 22.93
N SER A 49 -1.39 8.48 24.11
CA SER A 49 -2.50 7.95 24.89
C SER A 49 -3.83 8.04 24.11
N ILE A 50 -4.77 7.13 24.41
CA ILE A 50 -6.13 7.17 23.85
C ILE A 50 -6.78 8.53 24.17
N MET A 51 -6.61 9.05 25.39
CA MET A 51 -7.11 10.38 25.76
C MET A 51 -6.56 11.44 24.79
N THR A 52 -5.24 11.47 24.60
CA THR A 52 -4.58 12.45 23.73
C THR A 52 -5.07 12.35 22.29
N SER A 53 -5.12 11.15 21.71
CA SER A 53 -5.47 10.94 20.30
C SER A 53 -6.97 11.07 19.99
N VAL A 54 -7.85 10.69 20.93
CA VAL A 54 -9.31 10.57 20.73
C VAL A 54 -10.09 11.74 21.34
N ILE A 55 -9.59 12.40 22.38
CA ILE A 55 -10.32 13.46 23.10
C ILE A 55 -9.60 14.81 22.94
N LEU A 56 -8.34 14.88 23.37
CA LEU A 56 -7.62 16.17 23.41
C LEU A 56 -7.33 16.71 22.01
N ASN A 57 -6.73 15.91 21.13
CA ASN A 57 -6.34 16.38 19.80
C ASN A 57 -7.53 16.82 18.92
N PRO A 58 -8.65 16.07 18.85
CA PRO A 58 -9.84 16.54 18.14
C PRO A 58 -10.39 17.84 18.70
N PHE A 59 -10.44 17.98 20.03
CA PHE A 59 -10.91 19.20 20.67
C PHE A 59 -10.00 20.39 20.33
N LEU A 60 -8.69 20.22 20.42
CA LEU A 60 -7.70 21.25 20.07
C LEU A 60 -7.74 21.62 18.58
N GLU A 61 -7.98 20.65 17.69
CA GLU A 61 -8.17 20.89 16.25
C GLU A 61 -9.47 21.65 15.97
N LEU A 62 -10.56 21.31 16.66
CA LEU A 62 -11.88 21.96 16.52
C LEU A 62 -11.81 23.45 16.87
N ILE A 63 -11.09 23.79 17.94
CA ILE A 63 -10.94 25.17 18.42
C ILE A 63 -9.71 25.88 17.81
N SER A 64 -9.05 25.26 16.82
CA SER A 64 -7.84 25.79 16.14
C SER A 64 -6.67 26.13 17.08
N LEU A 65 -6.63 25.57 18.29
CA LEU A 65 -5.56 25.77 19.28
C LEU A 65 -4.45 24.71 19.17
N ARG A 66 -4.59 23.70 18.31
CA ARG A 66 -3.45 22.84 17.99
C ARG A 66 -2.41 23.68 17.25
N SER A 67 -1.33 24.01 17.95
CA SER A 67 -0.25 24.84 17.41
C SER A 67 0.30 24.26 16.10
N PRO A 68 0.61 25.11 15.10
CA PRO A 68 1.44 24.77 13.95
C PRO A 68 2.82 24.19 14.33
N ALA A 69 3.24 24.33 15.59
CA ALA A 69 4.48 23.77 16.13
C ALA A 69 4.38 22.29 16.56
N SER A 70 3.20 21.67 16.54
CA SER A 70 3.07 20.22 16.80
C SER A 70 3.24 19.45 15.49
N ASP A 71 4.19 18.51 15.43
CA ASP A 71 4.42 17.66 14.27
C ASP A 71 3.11 16.94 13.85
N PRO A 72 2.53 17.24 12.67
CA PRO A 72 1.27 16.65 12.21
C PRO A 72 1.41 15.18 11.78
N THR A 73 2.64 14.65 11.77
CA THR A 73 2.93 13.22 11.58
C THR A 73 3.16 12.50 12.91
N PHE A 74 3.09 13.20 14.05
CA PHE A 74 3.30 12.64 15.38
C PHE A 74 4.65 11.91 15.55
N GLY A 75 5.73 12.50 15.02
CA GLY A 75 7.09 11.99 15.12
C GLY A 75 7.49 11.03 14.00
N ARG A 76 6.56 10.60 13.13
CA ARG A 76 6.87 9.66 12.05
C ARG A 76 7.77 10.26 10.98
N TYR A 77 7.62 11.56 10.69
CA TYR A 77 8.42 12.25 9.69
C TYR A 77 9.92 12.20 9.96
N THR A 78 10.30 12.24 11.25
CA THR A 78 11.69 12.26 11.70
C THR A 78 12.32 10.88 11.85
N LEU A 79 11.58 9.80 11.59
CA LEU A 79 12.14 8.46 11.63
C LEU A 79 13.24 8.32 10.56
N PRO A 80 14.36 7.64 10.88
CA PRO A 80 15.38 7.36 9.89
C PRO A 80 14.80 6.48 8.78
N PHE A 81 15.41 6.55 7.59
CA PHE A 81 15.15 5.60 6.52
C PHE A 81 15.55 4.20 6.96
N SER A 82 14.79 3.18 6.56
CA SER A 82 15.08 1.78 6.88
C SER A 82 16.42 1.32 6.30
N PRO A 83 17.01 0.21 6.78
CA PRO A 83 18.23 -0.34 6.20
C PRO A 83 18.12 -0.58 4.69
N TYR A 84 16.97 -1.07 4.21
CA TYR A 84 16.74 -1.30 2.78
C TYR A 84 16.60 0.00 1.99
N GLU A 85 15.97 1.03 2.55
CA GLU A 85 15.95 2.37 1.95
C GLU A 85 17.37 2.94 1.85
N LYS A 86 18.21 2.76 2.89
CA LYS A 86 19.62 3.18 2.86
C LYS A 86 20.43 2.46 1.78
N LEU A 87 20.22 1.16 1.56
CA LEU A 87 20.89 0.44 0.45
C LEU A 87 20.62 1.06 -0.92
N ILE A 88 19.45 1.67 -1.12
CA ILE A 88 19.14 2.41 -2.36
C ILE A 88 19.73 3.81 -2.30
N ARG A 89 19.49 4.56 -1.21
CA ARG A 89 19.83 5.99 -1.11
C ARG A 89 21.32 6.27 -1.01
N ASP A 90 22.08 5.34 -0.42
CA ASP A 90 23.53 5.47 -0.25
C ASP A 90 24.29 4.90 -1.46
N ASN A 91 23.58 4.28 -2.42
CA ASN A 91 24.18 3.80 -3.66
C ASN A 91 24.35 4.97 -4.65
N PRO A 92 25.60 5.34 -5.01
CA PRO A 92 25.87 6.48 -5.89
C PRO A 92 25.40 6.29 -7.33
N SER A 93 25.05 5.06 -7.73
CA SER A 93 24.47 4.78 -9.05
C SER A 93 22.99 5.18 -9.16
N TYR A 94 22.31 5.45 -8.04
CA TYR A 94 20.89 5.80 -8.04
C TYR A 94 20.68 7.27 -7.74
N THR A 95 19.87 7.93 -8.57
CA THR A 95 19.31 9.24 -8.25
C THR A 95 18.12 9.06 -7.31
N CYS A 96 18.22 9.63 -6.12
CA CYS A 96 17.17 9.57 -5.10
C CYS A 96 16.77 10.97 -4.66
N TRP A 97 15.46 11.22 -4.55
CA TRP A 97 14.93 12.45 -3.99
C TRP A 97 13.56 12.21 -3.37
N ASP A 98 13.13 13.13 -2.51
CA ASP A 98 11.84 13.08 -1.84
C ASP A 98 11.16 14.44 -1.85
N ALA A 99 9.84 14.41 -1.64
CA ALA A 99 9.00 15.57 -1.79
C ALA A 99 7.76 15.49 -0.89
N ARG A 100 7.21 16.68 -0.60
CA ARG A 100 5.93 16.85 0.04
C ARG A 100 5.02 17.64 -0.89
N VAL A 101 3.82 17.13 -1.11
CA VAL A 101 2.75 17.88 -1.77
C VAL A 101 1.84 18.43 -0.68
N PHE A 102 1.88 19.74 -0.48
CA PHE A 102 1.03 20.42 0.49
C PHE A 102 -0.38 20.56 -0.06
N LEU A 103 -1.37 20.36 0.82
CA LEU A 103 -2.78 20.30 0.46
C LEU A 103 -3.58 21.32 1.26
N ASP A 104 -4.56 21.95 0.60
CA ASP A 104 -5.56 22.76 1.29
C ASP A 104 -6.65 21.89 1.97
N ARG A 105 -7.69 22.53 2.51
CA ARG A 105 -8.80 21.80 3.16
C ARG A 105 -9.59 20.92 2.18
N SER A 106 -9.65 21.32 0.91
CA SER A 106 -10.33 20.61 -0.19
C SER A 106 -9.46 19.51 -0.82
N GLY A 107 -8.25 19.29 -0.31
CA GLY A 107 -7.26 18.33 -0.85
C GLY A 107 -6.63 18.75 -2.17
N LYS A 108 -6.77 20.03 -2.55
CA LYS A 108 -6.08 20.59 -3.70
C LYS A 108 -4.62 20.86 -3.33
N ALA A 109 -3.71 20.53 -4.25
CA ALA A 109 -2.31 20.89 -4.11
C ALA A 109 -2.12 22.42 -4.07
N VAL A 110 -1.29 22.88 -3.14
CA VAL A 110 -0.94 24.29 -2.94
C VAL A 110 0.55 24.45 -2.72
N GLU A 111 1.11 25.57 -3.15
CA GLU A 111 2.54 25.89 -2.96
C GLU A 111 2.83 26.33 -1.50
N GLU A 112 1.81 26.89 -0.84
CA GLU A 112 1.90 27.33 0.54
C GLU A 112 2.07 26.13 1.49
N LYS A 113 3.01 26.23 2.44
CA LYS A 113 3.19 25.19 3.45
C LYS A 113 1.94 25.10 4.34
N THR A 114 1.30 23.92 4.35
CA THR A 114 0.18 23.61 5.23
C THR A 114 0.55 22.47 6.19
N ASN A 115 -0.30 22.24 7.20
CA ASN A 115 -0.19 21.07 8.09
C ASN A 115 -0.79 19.79 7.47
N ARG A 116 -1.13 19.81 6.18
CA ARG A 116 -1.66 18.67 5.43
C ARG A 116 -0.77 18.43 4.22
N TRP A 117 0.00 17.36 4.26
CA TRP A 117 0.76 16.93 3.09
C TRP A 117 0.73 15.42 2.94
N VAL A 118 0.92 15.01 1.70
CA VAL A 118 1.38 13.67 1.35
C VAL A 118 2.86 13.73 1.01
N TRP A 119 3.61 12.74 1.47
CA TRP A 119 5.03 12.58 1.21
C TRP A 119 5.23 11.46 0.19
N TYR A 120 6.26 11.57 -0.63
CA TYR A 120 6.70 10.50 -1.50
C TYR A 120 8.20 10.58 -1.74
N GLN A 121 8.78 9.46 -2.15
CA GLN A 121 10.17 9.39 -2.61
C GLN A 121 10.25 8.80 -4.00
N VAL A 122 11.35 9.13 -4.67
CA VAL A 122 11.68 8.64 -6.00
C VAL A 122 13.05 8.00 -5.98
N TRP A 123 13.16 6.82 -6.57
CA TRP A 123 14.40 6.10 -6.81
C TRP A 123 14.56 5.85 -8.30
N TRP A 124 15.73 6.16 -8.85
CA TRP A 124 15.94 6.06 -10.29
C TRP A 124 17.39 5.67 -10.64
N ASP A 125 17.53 4.57 -11.36
CA ASP A 125 18.76 4.25 -12.08
C ASP A 125 18.70 4.88 -13.48
N GLU A 126 19.25 6.09 -13.61
CA GLU A 126 19.27 6.83 -14.88
C GLU A 126 20.10 6.10 -15.95
N ALA A 127 21.16 5.39 -15.55
CA ALA A 127 22.01 4.65 -16.46
C ALA A 127 21.29 3.41 -17.02
N ALA A 128 20.58 2.66 -16.16
CA ALA A 128 19.73 1.56 -16.60
C ALA A 128 18.61 2.05 -17.51
N ALA A 129 17.91 3.14 -17.15
CA ALA A 129 16.86 3.72 -17.98
C ALA A 129 17.37 4.18 -19.36
N ALA A 130 18.57 4.77 -19.43
CA ALA A 130 19.20 5.13 -20.70
C ALA A 130 19.59 3.90 -21.52
N LYS A 131 20.13 2.85 -20.87
CA LYS A 131 20.55 1.60 -21.53
C LYS A 131 19.37 0.81 -22.09
N THR A 132 18.27 0.70 -21.34
CA THR A 132 17.09 -0.06 -21.76
C THR A 132 16.12 0.75 -22.62
N GLY A 133 16.23 2.09 -22.61
CA GLY A 133 15.31 2.99 -23.29
C GLY A 133 13.97 3.16 -22.57
N VAL A 134 13.81 2.62 -21.36
CA VAL A 134 12.55 2.66 -20.61
C VAL A 134 12.19 4.08 -20.18
N LYS A 135 11.01 4.52 -20.62
CA LYS A 135 10.40 5.82 -20.28
C LYS A 135 9.11 5.69 -19.46
N THR A 136 9.05 4.63 -18.65
CA THR A 136 7.93 4.35 -17.75
C THR A 136 8.35 4.48 -16.29
N ASP A 137 7.46 5.02 -15.48
CA ASP A 137 7.53 5.09 -14.03
C ASP A 137 6.62 4.02 -13.42
N LEU A 138 7.04 3.44 -12.30
CA LEU A 138 6.22 2.58 -11.47
C LEU A 138 5.86 3.32 -10.17
N CYS A 139 4.60 3.71 -10.05
CA CYS A 139 4.05 4.26 -8.82
C CYS A 139 3.49 3.12 -7.96
N PHE A 140 4.18 2.73 -6.88
CA PHE A 140 3.79 1.60 -6.04
C PHE A 140 3.20 2.06 -4.71
N CYS A 141 1.90 1.86 -4.52
CA CYS A 141 1.18 2.20 -3.30
C CYS A 141 1.29 1.07 -2.27
N HIS A 142 1.66 1.40 -1.03
CA HIS A 142 1.78 0.44 0.06
C HIS A 142 0.42 0.02 0.67
N GLY A 143 0.43 -1.06 1.46
CA GLY A 143 -0.76 -1.57 2.16
C GLY A 143 -1.16 -0.76 3.40
N ILE A 144 -2.31 -1.09 4.00
CA ILE A 144 -2.72 -0.46 5.26
C ILE A 144 -1.74 -0.85 6.37
N SER A 145 -1.38 0.11 7.23
CA SER A 145 -0.36 -0.03 8.28
C SER A 145 1.09 -0.12 7.81
N ASP A 146 1.34 -0.01 6.51
CA ASP A 146 2.68 0.02 5.92
C ASP A 146 3.06 1.46 5.47
N TYR A 147 4.19 1.61 4.77
CA TYR A 147 4.71 2.87 4.23
C TYR A 147 5.43 2.63 2.89
N GLY A 148 5.58 3.67 2.05
CA GLY A 148 6.12 3.54 0.70
C GLY A 148 7.58 3.05 0.67
N GLY A 149 8.38 3.46 1.66
CA GLY A 149 9.75 3.00 1.83
C GLY A 149 9.92 1.50 2.06
N GLY A 150 8.88 0.81 2.56
CA GLY A 150 8.90 -0.64 2.77
C GLY A 150 9.15 -1.43 1.49
N PHE A 151 8.86 -0.85 0.32
CA PHE A 151 9.11 -1.49 -0.98
C PHE A 151 10.59 -1.53 -1.38
N ALA A 152 11.49 -0.82 -0.68
CA ALA A 152 12.91 -0.72 -1.04
C ALA A 152 13.58 -2.09 -1.23
N ILE A 153 13.19 -3.05 -0.41
CA ILE A 153 13.68 -4.43 -0.44
C ILE A 153 13.32 -5.21 -1.73
N HIS A 154 12.37 -4.69 -2.52
CA HIS A 154 11.94 -5.25 -3.80
C HIS A 154 12.31 -4.36 -4.99
N ALA A 155 12.95 -3.20 -4.78
CA ALA A 155 13.11 -2.19 -5.82
C ALA A 155 14.15 -2.57 -6.89
N LYS A 156 15.19 -3.32 -6.52
CA LYS A 156 16.35 -3.57 -7.39
C LYS A 156 15.98 -4.13 -8.78
N PRO A 157 15.15 -5.17 -8.93
CA PRO A 157 14.75 -5.68 -10.25
C PRO A 157 14.08 -4.62 -11.14
N PHE A 158 13.31 -3.70 -10.56
CA PHE A 158 12.64 -2.62 -11.31
C PHE A 158 13.61 -1.51 -11.70
N LEU A 159 14.53 -1.15 -10.80
CA LEU A 159 15.59 -0.18 -11.08
C LEU A 159 16.53 -0.69 -12.18
N ASP A 160 16.97 -1.96 -12.09
CA ASP A 160 17.85 -2.60 -13.07
C ASP A 160 17.19 -2.70 -14.46
N ALA A 161 15.86 -2.82 -14.51
CA ALA A 161 15.07 -2.78 -15.76
C ALA A 161 14.91 -1.35 -16.33
N GLY A 162 15.28 -0.31 -15.59
CA GLY A 162 15.23 1.09 -16.02
C GLY A 162 13.93 1.83 -15.67
N TYR A 163 13.08 1.25 -14.84
CA TYR A 163 11.90 1.94 -14.32
C TYR A 163 12.28 2.94 -13.24
N ARG A 164 11.69 4.13 -13.28
CA ARG A 164 11.76 5.08 -12.17
C ARG A 164 10.66 4.77 -11.16
N MET A 165 11.05 4.54 -9.92
CA MET A 165 10.18 4.11 -8.84
C MET A 165 9.63 5.35 -8.11
N ILE A 166 8.31 5.49 -8.02
CA ILE A 166 7.63 6.54 -7.24
C ILE A 166 6.92 5.87 -6.06
N MET A 167 7.41 6.10 -4.85
CA MET A 167 6.95 5.43 -3.63
C MET A 167 6.20 6.42 -2.73
N PRO A 168 4.87 6.56 -2.90
CA PRO A 168 4.05 7.41 -2.05
C PRO A 168 3.89 6.84 -0.65
N ASP A 169 3.96 7.70 0.37
CA ASP A 169 3.34 7.44 1.66
C ASP A 169 1.88 7.90 1.59
N SER A 170 0.95 6.96 1.70
CA SER A 170 -0.48 7.24 1.69
C SER A 170 -0.85 8.24 2.79
N PRO A 171 -1.97 9.01 2.64
CA PRO A 171 -2.47 9.86 3.71
C PRO A 171 -2.49 9.12 5.06
N SER A 172 -2.03 9.80 6.12
CA SER A 172 -1.92 9.24 7.47
C SER A 172 -0.94 8.07 7.67
N HIS A 173 -0.10 7.73 6.70
CA HIS A 173 0.92 6.66 6.80
C HIS A 173 2.32 7.23 6.61
N GLY A 174 3.34 6.47 7.03
CA GLY A 174 4.74 6.87 6.92
C GLY A 174 4.98 8.33 7.34
N ARG A 175 5.60 9.10 6.44
CA ARG A 175 5.96 10.52 6.55
C ARG A 175 4.85 11.48 6.10
N SER A 176 3.69 10.97 5.68
CA SER A 176 2.51 11.76 5.40
C SER A 176 1.79 12.19 6.70
N THR A 177 1.16 13.36 6.64
CA THR A 177 0.42 13.93 7.79
C THR A 177 -0.80 13.12 8.17
N GLY A 178 -1.20 13.24 9.44
CA GLY A 178 -2.41 12.65 9.99
C GLY A 178 -2.12 11.71 11.16
N LEU A 179 -3.18 11.34 11.87
CA LEU A 179 -3.12 10.31 12.90
C LEU A 179 -2.86 8.95 12.23
N HIS A 180 -1.82 8.21 12.65
CA HIS A 180 -1.35 7.03 11.91
C HIS A 180 -2.49 6.03 11.63
N CYS A 181 -2.70 5.64 10.37
CA CYS A 181 -3.79 4.77 9.92
C CYS A 181 -5.19 5.28 10.33
N TYR A 182 -5.43 6.57 10.11
CA TYR A 182 -6.74 7.19 10.30
C TYR A 182 -7.18 7.85 9.01
N LEU A 183 -7.91 7.08 8.21
CA LEU A 183 -8.54 7.53 6.97
C LEU A 183 -10.05 7.74 7.23
N ASN A 184 -10.59 8.90 6.85
CA ASN A 184 -12.03 9.20 6.96
C ASN A 184 -12.74 9.17 5.61
N ASP A 185 -11.99 9.27 4.52
CA ASP A 185 -12.45 9.10 3.15
C ASP A 185 -11.36 8.38 2.38
N LEU A 186 -11.67 7.22 1.79
CA LEU A 186 -10.69 6.44 1.04
C LEU A 186 -10.44 7.04 -0.35
N ASN A 187 -11.29 7.94 -0.84
CA ASN A 187 -10.99 8.72 -2.06
C ASN A 187 -9.68 9.50 -1.92
N ASP A 188 -9.28 9.85 -0.69
CA ASP A 188 -8.00 10.50 -0.43
C ASP A 188 -6.80 9.65 -0.88
N LEU A 189 -6.92 8.32 -0.99
CA LEU A 189 -5.88 7.45 -1.53
C LEU A 189 -5.65 7.69 -3.03
N GLY A 190 -6.71 7.64 -3.83
CA GLY A 190 -6.63 7.93 -5.26
C GLY A 190 -6.24 9.38 -5.54
N HIS A 191 -6.71 10.32 -4.70
CA HIS A 191 -6.29 11.71 -4.74
C HIS A 191 -4.79 11.90 -4.49
N ALA A 192 -4.24 11.21 -3.48
CA ALA A 192 -2.82 11.26 -3.17
C ALA A 192 -1.98 10.83 -4.38
N VAL A 193 -2.36 9.73 -5.05
CA VAL A 193 -1.71 9.30 -6.29
C VAL A 193 -1.77 10.40 -7.36
N GLN A 194 -2.94 11.00 -7.60
CA GLN A 194 -3.06 12.06 -8.61
C GLN A 194 -2.18 13.28 -8.33
N VAL A 195 -2.19 13.80 -7.11
CA VAL A 195 -1.43 15.02 -6.78
C VAL A 195 0.07 14.75 -6.77
N ILE A 196 0.51 13.53 -6.38
CA ILE A 196 1.91 13.12 -6.43
C ILE A 196 2.38 12.99 -7.87
N LEU A 197 1.64 12.29 -8.74
CA LEU A 197 2.00 12.18 -10.15
C LEU A 197 2.02 13.55 -10.84
N THR A 198 1.11 14.44 -10.47
CA THR A 198 1.12 15.83 -10.96
C THR A 198 2.37 16.58 -10.51
N ASP A 199 2.79 16.43 -9.25
CA ASP A 199 4.02 17.04 -8.72
C ASP A 199 5.28 16.51 -9.41
N VAL A 200 5.34 15.20 -9.71
CA VAL A 200 6.44 14.60 -10.50
C VAL A 200 6.52 15.24 -11.89
N ILE A 201 5.37 15.43 -12.56
CA ILE A 201 5.32 16.08 -13.88
C ILE A 201 5.81 17.53 -13.79
N LYS A 202 5.37 18.29 -12.77
CA LYS A 202 5.82 19.67 -12.53
C LYS A 202 7.34 19.73 -12.38
N ARG A 203 7.91 18.83 -11.56
CA ARG A 203 9.36 18.75 -11.30
C ARG A 203 10.15 18.39 -12.55
N ASP A 204 9.71 17.40 -13.31
CA ASP A 204 10.36 17.05 -14.58
C ASP A 204 10.31 18.20 -15.59
N THR A 205 9.15 18.85 -15.72
CA THR A 205 8.97 20.01 -16.61
C THR A 205 9.91 21.16 -16.22
N ALA A 206 10.07 21.44 -14.92
CA ALA A 206 10.94 22.50 -14.41
C ALA A 206 12.43 22.30 -14.77
N VAL A 207 12.85 21.06 -15.02
CA VAL A 207 14.21 20.72 -15.46
C VAL A 207 14.28 20.32 -16.94
N GLY A 208 13.24 20.64 -17.73
CA GLY A 208 13.21 20.38 -19.17
C GLY A 208 13.04 18.91 -19.57
N ARG A 209 12.60 18.04 -18.65
CA ARG A 209 12.34 16.62 -18.94
C ARG A 209 10.90 16.43 -19.43
N ALA A 210 10.75 15.58 -20.44
CA ALA A 210 9.45 15.15 -20.93
C ALA A 210 8.74 14.26 -19.89
N GLN A 211 7.41 14.34 -19.85
CA GLN A 211 6.59 13.48 -19.02
C GLN A 211 6.80 12.01 -19.39
N ARG A 212 7.07 11.18 -18.39
CA ARG A 212 7.18 9.72 -18.50
C ARG A 212 5.80 9.06 -18.37
N ASN A 213 5.64 7.92 -19.02
CA ASN A 213 4.44 7.08 -18.88
C ASN A 213 4.40 6.47 -17.47
N VAL A 214 3.23 6.15 -16.93
CA VAL A 214 3.09 5.65 -15.54
C VAL A 214 2.29 4.36 -15.50
N ILE A 215 2.77 3.38 -14.72
CA ILE A 215 1.96 2.28 -14.19
C ILE A 215 1.71 2.53 -12.71
N VAL A 216 0.46 2.39 -12.28
CA VAL A 216 0.12 2.45 -10.85
C VAL A 216 -0.11 1.04 -10.32
N SER A 217 0.70 0.63 -9.35
CA SER A 217 0.65 -0.68 -8.72
C SER A 217 0.51 -0.53 -7.20
N GLY A 218 0.26 -1.62 -6.51
CA GLY A 218 0.27 -1.65 -5.05
C GLY A 218 -0.27 -2.95 -4.50
N GLN A 219 -0.05 -3.19 -3.21
CA GLN A 219 -0.50 -4.39 -2.50
C GLN A 219 -1.62 -4.05 -1.51
N SER A 220 -2.65 -4.90 -1.38
CA SER A 220 -3.71 -4.73 -0.37
C SER A 220 -4.47 -3.39 -0.54
N MET A 221 -4.47 -2.52 0.48
CA MET A 221 -4.99 -1.14 0.38
C MET A 221 -4.30 -0.34 -0.73
N GLY A 222 -3.03 -0.62 -1.03
CA GLY A 222 -2.30 -0.01 -2.14
C GLY A 222 -2.80 -0.49 -3.50
N GLY A 223 -3.12 -1.78 -3.62
CA GLY A 223 -3.78 -2.32 -4.81
C GLY A 223 -5.18 -1.74 -5.00
N PHE A 224 -5.92 -1.55 -3.89
CA PHE A 224 -7.18 -0.82 -3.88
C PHE A 224 -7.00 0.65 -4.31
N SER A 225 -5.91 1.31 -3.89
CA SER A 225 -5.58 2.68 -4.29
C SER A 225 -5.39 2.81 -5.81
N ALA A 226 -4.76 1.82 -6.44
CA ALA A 226 -4.61 1.79 -7.90
C ALA A 226 -5.96 1.66 -8.62
N VAL A 227 -6.85 0.77 -8.15
CA VAL A 227 -8.21 0.61 -8.69
C VAL A 227 -9.04 1.88 -8.49
N LEU A 228 -8.97 2.48 -7.29
CA LEU A 228 -9.70 3.70 -6.97
C LEU A 228 -9.18 4.89 -7.78
N TYR A 229 -7.87 4.98 -8.00
CA TYR A 229 -7.27 5.97 -8.88
C TYR A 229 -7.82 5.84 -10.31
N ALA A 230 -7.87 4.62 -10.87
CA ALA A 230 -8.43 4.39 -12.20
C ALA A 230 -9.91 4.82 -12.29
N LEU A 231 -10.71 4.53 -11.26
CA LEU A 231 -12.11 4.98 -11.19
C LEU A 231 -12.24 6.50 -11.15
N LEU A 232 -11.49 7.17 -10.27
CA LEU A 232 -11.66 8.60 -10.04
C LEU A 232 -11.07 9.46 -11.17
N TYR A 233 -9.99 9.00 -11.80
CA TYR A 233 -9.17 9.81 -12.69
C TYR A 233 -9.01 9.29 -14.12
N GLN A 234 -9.23 7.99 -14.35
CA GLN A 234 -9.10 7.36 -15.67
C GLN A 234 -10.46 6.92 -16.25
N THR A 235 -11.56 7.17 -15.52
CA THR A 235 -12.91 6.78 -15.93
C THR A 235 -13.85 7.99 -15.93
N PRO A 236 -14.11 8.62 -17.09
CA PRO A 236 -14.84 9.90 -17.16
C PRO A 236 -16.24 9.88 -16.53
N ASN A 237 -16.95 8.75 -16.67
CA ASN A 237 -18.36 8.57 -16.26
C ASN A 237 -18.56 8.23 -14.78
N VAL A 238 -17.48 8.07 -14.02
CA VAL A 238 -17.57 7.74 -12.60
C VAL A 238 -17.69 9.02 -11.78
N PRO A 239 -18.73 9.17 -10.95
CA PRO A 239 -18.85 10.31 -10.06
C PRO A 239 -17.81 10.19 -8.96
N GLY A 240 -17.04 11.25 -8.76
CA GLY A 240 -16.00 11.27 -7.76
C GLY A 240 -15.58 12.69 -7.50
N ARG A 241 -14.93 12.91 -6.37
CA ARG A 241 -14.18 14.15 -6.18
C ARG A 241 -13.13 14.17 -7.30
N LYS A 242 -13.16 15.18 -8.14
CA LYS A 242 -12.10 15.47 -9.11
C LYS A 242 -11.46 16.76 -8.63
N VAL A 243 -10.18 16.68 -8.29
CA VAL A 243 -9.41 17.86 -7.89
C VAL A 243 -8.81 18.47 -9.15
N PRO A 244 -8.97 19.78 -9.38
CA PRO A 244 -8.33 20.44 -10.52
C PRO A 244 -6.81 20.23 -10.44
N THR A 245 -6.26 19.54 -11.42
CA THR A 245 -4.83 19.59 -11.72
C THR A 245 -4.65 20.70 -12.75
N GLU A 246 -3.59 21.49 -12.65
CA GLU A 246 -3.34 22.71 -13.43
C GLU A 246 -3.09 22.42 -14.94
N GLY A 247 -4.03 21.76 -15.61
CA GLY A 247 -3.86 21.22 -16.97
C GLY A 247 -2.91 20.02 -17.07
N LEU A 248 -2.19 19.68 -16.00
CA LEU A 248 -1.28 18.55 -15.96
C LEU A 248 -2.05 17.25 -15.72
N THR A 249 -1.99 16.35 -16.70
CA THR A 249 -2.63 15.03 -16.63
C THR A 249 -1.55 13.95 -16.73
N PRO A 250 -1.44 13.04 -15.75
CA PRO A 250 -0.56 11.89 -15.84
C PRO A 250 -0.95 10.93 -16.96
N LYS A 251 0.01 10.55 -17.79
CA LYS A 251 -0.09 9.49 -18.81
C LYS A 251 -0.02 8.11 -18.15
N VAL A 252 -1.15 7.65 -17.63
CA VAL A 252 -1.23 6.31 -17.01
C VAL A 252 -1.55 5.27 -18.08
N LEU A 253 -0.69 4.28 -18.22
CA LEU A 253 -0.86 3.20 -19.20
C LEU A 253 -1.67 2.02 -18.66
N GLY A 254 -1.67 1.83 -17.35
CA GLY A 254 -2.34 0.68 -16.75
C GLY A 254 -2.21 0.63 -15.23
N ILE A 255 -2.98 -0.28 -14.61
CA ILE A 255 -2.86 -0.60 -13.18
C ILE A 255 -2.49 -2.06 -12.93
N LEU A 256 -1.65 -2.29 -11.90
CA LEU A 256 -1.18 -3.62 -11.50
C LEU A 256 -1.47 -3.87 -10.01
N PRO A 257 -2.73 -4.09 -9.62
CA PRO A 257 -3.08 -4.39 -8.23
C PRO A 257 -2.68 -5.81 -7.79
N LEU A 258 -1.97 -5.91 -6.66
CA LEU A 258 -1.66 -7.14 -5.95
C LEU A 258 -2.60 -7.30 -4.74
N CYS A 259 -3.24 -8.46 -4.61
CA CYS A 259 -4.22 -8.79 -3.56
C CYS A 259 -5.10 -7.59 -3.13
N PRO A 260 -5.75 -6.88 -4.07
CA PRO A 260 -6.38 -5.61 -3.76
C PRO A 260 -7.55 -5.79 -2.79
N MET A 261 -7.71 -4.84 -1.86
CA MET A 261 -8.82 -4.80 -0.89
C MET A 261 -10.14 -4.44 -1.58
N LEU A 262 -10.67 -5.35 -2.41
CA LEU A 262 -11.94 -5.21 -3.16
C LEU A 262 -13.10 -5.96 -2.51
N ALA A 263 -12.77 -6.93 -1.65
CA ALA A 263 -13.72 -7.62 -0.79
C ALA A 263 -12.99 -8.07 0.47
N ILE A 264 -13.64 -7.94 1.62
CA ILE A 264 -13.12 -8.45 2.90
C ILE A 264 -13.34 -9.96 2.93
N SER A 265 -12.33 -10.74 3.29
CA SER A 265 -12.47 -12.20 3.41
C SER A 265 -13.58 -12.56 4.41
N PRO A 266 -14.44 -13.55 4.11
CA PRO A 266 -15.45 -14.04 5.06
C PRO A 266 -14.85 -14.43 6.42
N GLU A 267 -13.60 -14.93 6.45
CA GLU A 267 -12.88 -15.33 7.67
C GLU A 267 -12.44 -14.14 8.54
N THR A 268 -12.41 -12.94 7.98
CA THR A 268 -12.05 -11.70 8.70
C THR A 268 -13.21 -10.75 8.87
N ARG A 269 -14.38 -11.03 8.27
CA ARG A 269 -15.60 -10.23 8.36
C ARG A 269 -16.25 -10.40 9.74
N PRO A 270 -16.07 -9.48 10.71
CA PRO A 270 -16.64 -9.61 12.05
C PRO A 270 -18.11 -9.14 12.07
N ASN A 271 -18.98 -9.88 12.76
CA ASN A 271 -20.38 -9.48 12.99
C ASN A 271 -20.52 -8.13 13.74
N PHE A 272 -19.51 -7.75 14.52
CA PHE A 272 -19.44 -6.53 15.35
C PHE A 272 -19.22 -5.21 14.57
N ILE A 273 -18.84 -5.29 13.29
CA ILE A 273 -18.64 -4.11 12.43
C ILE A 273 -19.95 -3.29 12.33
N ILE A 274 -21.10 -3.96 12.22
CA ILE A 274 -22.42 -3.31 12.11
C ILE A 274 -22.78 -2.60 13.43
N GLU A 275 -22.48 -3.20 14.57
CA GLU A 275 -22.86 -2.68 15.90
C GLU A 275 -21.95 -1.53 16.37
N SER A 276 -20.67 -1.56 16.02
CA SER A 276 -19.73 -0.44 16.26
C SER A 276 -20.09 0.80 15.45
N PHE A 277 -20.61 0.61 14.23
CA PHE A 277 -21.01 1.71 13.36
C PHE A 277 -22.29 2.41 13.79
N ALA A 278 -23.21 1.68 14.44
CA ALA A 278 -24.38 2.28 15.09
C ALA A 278 -23.99 3.23 16.25
N ARG A 279 -22.86 2.99 16.92
CA ARG A 279 -22.37 3.82 18.05
C ARG A 279 -21.53 5.03 17.64
N CYS A 280 -21.08 5.10 16.39
CA CYS A 280 -20.23 6.18 15.85
C CYS A 280 -20.99 7.45 15.43
N LEU A 281 -22.31 7.51 15.61
CA LEU A 281 -23.12 8.74 15.46
C LEU A 281 -22.70 9.86 16.43
N ASN A 282 -21.86 9.57 17.44
CA ASN A 282 -21.21 10.56 18.29
C ASN A 282 -19.83 10.94 17.73
N PHE A 283 -19.67 12.22 17.34
CA PHE A 283 -18.50 12.82 16.66
C PHE A 283 -17.12 12.43 17.23
N PHE A 284 -17.01 12.12 18.52
CA PHE A 284 -15.75 11.79 19.20
C PHE A 284 -15.32 10.31 19.12
N ALA A 285 -16.24 9.37 18.83
CA ALA A 285 -15.96 7.93 18.87
C ALA A 285 -15.18 7.41 17.65
N GLY A 286 -15.13 8.16 16.54
CA GLY A 286 -14.57 7.70 15.26
C GLY A 286 -13.06 7.35 15.29
N ARG A 287 -12.29 8.00 16.16
CA ARG A 287 -10.84 7.74 16.32
C ARG A 287 -10.53 6.53 17.21
N LEU A 288 -11.54 5.90 17.83
CA LEU A 288 -11.33 4.76 18.71
C LEU A 288 -10.80 3.54 17.93
N PRO A 289 -9.69 2.92 18.38
CA PRO A 289 -9.10 1.74 17.74
C PRO A 289 -9.88 0.49 18.15
N LEU A 290 -11.05 0.26 17.54
CA LEU A 290 -12.03 -0.73 17.99
C LEU A 290 -11.85 -2.12 17.38
N VAL A 291 -11.39 -2.21 16.12
CA VAL A 291 -11.39 -3.47 15.37
C VAL A 291 -9.99 -4.06 15.36
N SER A 292 -9.81 -5.19 16.04
CA SER A 292 -8.61 -6.02 15.84
C SER A 292 -8.49 -6.32 14.35
N GLY A 293 -7.49 -5.73 13.71
CA GLY A 293 -7.22 -5.98 12.30
C GLY A 293 -6.78 -7.42 12.05
N TYR A 294 -6.26 -7.68 10.86
CA TYR A 294 -5.81 -8.98 10.35
C TYR A 294 -4.58 -9.59 11.08
N LYS A 295 -4.23 -9.18 12.31
CA LYS A 295 -3.02 -9.65 13.01
C LYS A 295 -2.94 -11.18 13.02
N GLY A 296 -1.84 -11.75 12.52
CA GLY A 296 -1.64 -13.19 12.39
C GLY A 296 -2.43 -13.89 11.27
N LYS A 297 -3.09 -13.13 10.38
CA LYS A 297 -3.83 -13.66 9.22
C LYS A 297 -3.21 -13.24 7.88
N ALA A 298 -2.26 -12.31 7.89
CA ALA A 298 -1.56 -11.87 6.67
C ALA A 298 -0.51 -12.88 6.21
N SER A 299 0.19 -13.51 7.16
CA SER A 299 1.02 -14.67 6.92
C SER A 299 1.00 -15.63 8.12
N GLU A 300 1.11 -16.93 7.83
CA GLU A 300 1.39 -17.98 8.81
C GLU A 300 2.88 -18.06 9.19
N ASP A 301 3.75 -17.36 8.46
CA ASP A 301 5.18 -17.28 8.74
C ASP A 301 5.47 -16.31 9.90
N ARG A 302 5.69 -16.84 11.11
CA ARG A 302 6.06 -16.05 12.29
C ARG A 302 7.29 -15.17 12.08
N TRP A 303 8.27 -15.62 11.29
CA TRP A 303 9.47 -14.83 11.00
C TRP A 303 9.11 -13.57 10.18
N CYS A 304 8.16 -13.69 9.26
CA CYS A 304 7.63 -12.54 8.52
C CYS A 304 6.87 -11.58 9.44
N GLU A 305 5.99 -12.11 10.30
CA GLU A 305 5.19 -11.29 11.24
C GLU A 305 6.09 -10.59 12.28
N ASP A 306 7.10 -11.27 12.83
CA ASP A 306 8.04 -10.68 13.79
C ASP A 306 8.80 -9.51 13.17
N ARG A 307 9.36 -9.70 11.97
CA ARG A 307 10.05 -8.62 11.24
C ARG A 307 9.12 -7.43 11.01
N TYR A 308 7.91 -7.67 10.54
CA TYR A 308 6.92 -6.61 10.31
C TYR A 308 6.57 -5.87 11.62
N ASN A 309 6.40 -6.60 12.71
CA ASN A 309 6.07 -6.02 14.02
C ASN A 309 7.22 -5.24 14.68
N THR A 310 8.47 -5.47 14.25
CA THR A 310 9.63 -4.69 14.72
C THR A 310 9.90 -3.42 13.92
N ASP A 311 9.27 -3.23 12.76
CA ASP A 311 9.50 -2.04 11.95
C ASP A 311 8.86 -0.79 12.61
N PRO A 312 9.64 0.23 12.99
CA PRO A 312 9.12 1.41 13.69
C PRO A 312 8.21 2.31 12.84
N GLN A 313 8.18 2.14 11.52
CA GLN A 313 7.29 2.89 10.62
C GLN A 313 5.92 2.22 10.44
N VAL A 314 5.77 0.93 10.81
CA VAL A 314 4.52 0.19 10.70
C VAL A 314 3.52 0.62 11.79
N CYS A 315 2.22 0.66 11.47
CA CYS A 315 1.20 0.87 12.51
C CYS A 315 0.74 -0.44 13.14
N HIS A 316 1.05 -0.63 14.42
CA HIS A 316 0.53 -1.74 15.23
C HIS A 316 -0.88 -1.47 15.78
N CYS A 317 -1.46 -0.32 15.46
CA CYS A 317 -2.77 0.12 15.91
C CYS A 317 -3.90 -0.76 15.36
N ARG A 318 -4.95 -0.96 16.17
CA ARG A 318 -6.21 -1.55 15.67
C ARG A 318 -6.88 -0.59 14.69
N VAL A 319 -7.66 -1.16 13.75
CA VAL A 319 -8.40 -0.35 12.77
C VAL A 319 -9.39 0.53 13.52
N ARG A 320 -9.36 1.83 13.21
CA ARG A 320 -10.23 2.83 13.81
C ARG A 320 -11.62 2.77 13.21
N ALA A 321 -12.63 3.12 14.00
CA ALA A 321 -14.02 3.02 13.58
C ALA A 321 -14.32 3.85 12.31
N SER A 322 -13.90 5.11 12.22
CA SER A 322 -14.12 5.90 11.01
C SER A 322 -13.41 5.30 9.79
N THR A 323 -12.23 4.71 9.98
CA THR A 323 -11.50 4.04 8.91
C THR A 323 -12.22 2.79 8.43
N GLY A 324 -12.79 2.00 9.34
CA GLY A 324 -13.67 0.89 8.97
C GLY A 324 -14.89 1.35 8.15
N LEU A 325 -15.56 2.43 8.57
CA LEU A 325 -16.70 3.00 7.83
C LEU A 325 -16.28 3.45 6.43
N ALA A 326 -15.16 4.16 6.36
CA ALA A 326 -14.65 4.70 5.13
C ALA A 326 -14.25 3.56 4.16
N ILE A 327 -13.67 2.46 4.67
CA ILE A 327 -13.40 1.24 3.89
C ILE A 327 -14.70 0.67 3.33
N LEU A 328 -15.73 0.46 4.16
CA LEU A 328 -17.01 -0.08 3.68
C LEU A 328 -17.65 0.80 2.59
N LYS A 329 -17.66 2.12 2.81
CA LYS A 329 -18.18 3.09 1.83
C LYS A 329 -17.44 2.98 0.49
N ALA A 330 -16.11 2.84 0.55
CA ALA A 330 -15.26 2.76 -0.64
C ALA A 330 -15.41 1.42 -1.37
N LEU A 331 -15.59 0.32 -0.64
CA LEU A 331 -15.91 -0.99 -1.21
C LEU A 331 -17.25 -0.93 -1.96
N LEU A 332 -18.31 -0.36 -1.36
CA LEU A 332 -19.61 -0.20 -2.02
C LEU A 332 -19.52 0.69 -3.28
N PHE A 333 -18.74 1.77 -3.20
CA PHE A 333 -18.48 2.64 -4.35
C PHE A 333 -17.77 1.88 -5.47
N THR A 334 -16.71 1.14 -5.14
CA THR A 334 -15.92 0.37 -6.10
C THR A 334 -16.76 -0.74 -6.71
N ASP A 335 -17.55 -1.46 -5.93
CA ASP A 335 -18.47 -2.51 -6.40
C ASP A 335 -19.45 -1.98 -7.45
N LYS A 336 -19.97 -0.77 -7.24
CA LYS A 336 -20.90 -0.12 -8.14
C LYS A 336 -20.26 0.29 -9.48
N TYR A 337 -19.00 0.73 -9.47
CA TYR A 337 -18.39 1.40 -10.62
C TYR A 337 -17.20 0.66 -11.25
N MET A 338 -16.71 -0.44 -10.66
CA MET A 338 -15.55 -1.19 -11.20
C MET A 338 -15.75 -1.65 -12.64
N GLY A 339 -17.01 -1.87 -13.05
CA GLY A 339 -17.37 -2.19 -14.42
C GLY A 339 -17.08 -1.09 -15.44
N GLU A 340 -16.90 0.15 -15.00
CA GLU A 340 -16.60 1.27 -15.89
C GLU A 340 -15.10 1.40 -16.23
N ILE A 341 -14.22 0.65 -15.56
CA ILE A 341 -12.78 0.70 -15.84
C ILE A 341 -12.50 0.11 -17.22
N THR A 342 -11.93 0.94 -18.11
CA THR A 342 -11.43 0.54 -19.44
C THR A 342 -9.91 0.48 -19.52
N LEU A 343 -9.21 1.14 -18.58
CA LEU A 343 -7.75 1.17 -18.49
C LEU A 343 -7.16 -0.25 -18.40
N PRO A 344 -6.07 -0.57 -19.13
CA PRO A 344 -5.41 -1.86 -19.06
C PRO A 344 -5.03 -2.25 -17.62
N PHE A 345 -5.18 -3.53 -17.27
CA PHE A 345 -4.77 -4.00 -15.95
C PHE A 345 -4.35 -5.47 -15.88
N ARG A 346 -3.52 -5.81 -14.89
CA ARG A 346 -3.33 -7.19 -14.42
C ARG A 346 -3.56 -7.22 -12.93
N VAL A 347 -4.46 -8.10 -12.48
CA VAL A 347 -4.67 -8.35 -11.06
C VAL A 347 -3.92 -9.62 -10.70
N MET A 348 -3.13 -9.58 -9.62
CA MET A 348 -2.51 -10.78 -9.06
C MET A 348 -3.05 -11.01 -7.66
N HIS A 349 -3.40 -12.25 -7.29
CA HIS A 349 -3.96 -12.56 -5.98
C HIS A 349 -3.58 -13.97 -5.53
N GLY A 350 -3.20 -14.15 -4.26
CA GLY A 350 -2.96 -15.46 -3.69
C GLY A 350 -4.24 -16.25 -3.39
N ASP A 351 -4.30 -17.54 -3.71
CA ASP A 351 -5.48 -18.37 -3.38
C ASP A 351 -5.64 -18.67 -1.88
N SER A 352 -4.58 -18.41 -1.10
CA SER A 352 -4.50 -18.62 0.35
C SER A 352 -4.54 -17.30 1.13
N ASP A 353 -4.99 -16.21 0.50
CA ASP A 353 -5.18 -14.91 1.16
C ASP A 353 -6.40 -14.95 2.11
N ARG A 354 -6.14 -14.68 3.40
CA ARG A 354 -7.14 -14.67 4.48
C ARG A 354 -7.55 -13.25 4.89
N VAL A 355 -6.95 -12.22 4.31
CA VAL A 355 -7.22 -10.81 4.59
C VAL A 355 -8.16 -10.23 3.55
N THR A 356 -7.78 -10.32 2.27
CA THR A 356 -8.62 -9.89 1.14
C THR A 356 -9.14 -11.09 0.39
N SER A 357 -10.41 -11.04 -0.04
CA SER A 357 -11.00 -12.18 -0.75
C SER A 357 -10.59 -12.19 -2.22
N VAL A 358 -10.03 -13.32 -2.67
CA VAL A 358 -9.76 -13.59 -4.09
C VAL A 358 -10.99 -13.40 -4.99
N ASN A 359 -12.20 -13.62 -4.44
CA ASN A 359 -13.44 -13.41 -5.18
C ASN A 359 -13.67 -11.94 -5.54
N GLY A 360 -13.16 -10.99 -4.75
CA GLY A 360 -13.17 -9.57 -5.10
C GLY A 360 -12.35 -9.29 -6.36
N SER A 361 -11.18 -9.93 -6.49
CA SER A 361 -10.34 -9.84 -7.69
C SER A 361 -10.97 -10.53 -8.92
N LYS A 362 -11.58 -11.71 -8.74
CA LYS A 362 -12.32 -12.39 -9.82
C LYS A 362 -13.48 -11.54 -10.32
N LYS A 363 -14.30 -11.01 -9.40
CA LYS A 363 -15.42 -10.12 -9.73
C LYS A 363 -14.94 -8.87 -10.47
N PHE A 364 -13.85 -8.25 -10.03
CA PHE A 364 -13.28 -7.09 -10.73
C PHE A 364 -12.82 -7.43 -12.15
N PHE A 365 -12.10 -8.53 -12.32
CA PHE A 365 -11.68 -9.01 -13.64
C PHE A 365 -12.88 -9.28 -14.55
N GLU A 366 -13.93 -9.91 -14.06
CA GLU A 366 -15.15 -10.20 -14.83
C GLU A 366 -15.90 -8.93 -15.23
N MET A 367 -16.12 -8.01 -14.28
CA MET A 367 -16.98 -6.85 -14.48
C MET A 367 -16.33 -5.71 -15.27
N ALA A 368 -15.02 -5.48 -15.12
CA ALA A 368 -14.36 -4.35 -15.77
C ALA A 368 -14.45 -4.41 -17.30
N LYS A 369 -14.72 -3.28 -17.95
CA LYS A 369 -14.84 -3.15 -19.42
C LYS A 369 -13.49 -3.08 -20.15
N SER A 370 -12.36 -3.15 -19.46
CA SER A 370 -11.04 -3.15 -20.09
C SER A 370 -10.89 -4.31 -21.08
N GLU A 371 -10.37 -3.99 -22.26
CA GLU A 371 -10.08 -4.96 -23.33
C GLU A 371 -8.73 -5.67 -23.10
N ASP A 372 -7.78 -5.02 -22.43
CA ASP A 372 -6.48 -5.58 -22.02
C ASP A 372 -6.47 -5.80 -20.50
N LYS A 373 -7.10 -6.89 -20.08
CA LYS A 373 -7.18 -7.29 -18.67
C LYS A 373 -6.67 -8.71 -18.46
N ASP A 374 -6.00 -8.92 -17.33
CA ASP A 374 -5.44 -10.21 -16.94
C ASP A 374 -5.64 -10.48 -15.44
N LEU A 375 -5.75 -11.75 -15.06
CA LEU A 375 -5.90 -12.21 -13.68
C LEU A 375 -5.00 -13.42 -13.41
N ILE A 376 -4.03 -13.25 -12.52
CA ILE A 376 -3.14 -14.33 -12.08
C ILE A 376 -3.50 -14.72 -10.64
N ILE A 377 -3.95 -15.95 -10.47
CA ILE A 377 -4.13 -16.56 -9.15
C ILE A 377 -2.85 -17.30 -8.78
N CYS A 378 -2.16 -16.82 -7.75
CA CYS A 378 -0.91 -17.38 -7.28
C CYS A 378 -1.21 -18.53 -6.29
N PRO A 379 -0.88 -19.79 -6.66
CA PRO A 379 -1.19 -20.94 -5.82
C PRO A 379 -0.35 -20.93 -4.55
N ARG A 380 -0.99 -21.23 -3.41
CA ARG A 380 -0.34 -21.31 -2.10
C ARG A 380 0.42 -20.04 -1.73
N THR A 381 -0.16 -18.89 -2.05
CA THR A 381 0.34 -17.56 -1.72
C THR A 381 -0.64 -16.87 -0.79
N GLU A 382 -0.14 -16.34 0.32
CA GLU A 382 -0.93 -15.62 1.33
C GLU A 382 -1.10 -14.13 0.97
N HIS A 383 -1.52 -13.32 1.93
CA HIS A 383 -1.79 -11.89 1.71
C HIS A 383 -0.54 -11.08 1.36
N ILE A 384 0.59 -11.39 2.02
CA ILE A 384 1.88 -10.73 1.75
C ILE A 384 2.50 -11.39 0.52
N MET A 385 2.00 -11.02 -0.67
CA MET A 385 2.42 -11.63 -1.94
C MET A 385 3.93 -11.48 -2.20
N LEU A 386 4.53 -10.40 -1.73
CA LEU A 386 5.98 -10.16 -1.82
C LEU A 386 6.75 -10.58 -0.56
N ARG A 387 6.24 -11.55 0.22
CA ARG A 387 6.95 -12.09 1.41
C ARG A 387 8.35 -12.56 1.01
N ILE A 388 9.33 -12.16 1.81
CA ILE A 388 10.72 -12.55 1.56
C ILE A 388 10.95 -13.95 2.10
N GLY A 389 11.55 -14.78 1.26
CA GLY A 389 11.91 -16.13 1.63
C GLY A 389 13.01 -16.15 2.69
N ARG A 390 12.95 -17.14 3.58
CA ARG A 390 14.02 -17.40 4.56
C ARG A 390 15.31 -17.94 3.91
N ASP A 391 15.18 -18.54 2.73
CA ASP A 391 16.25 -19.03 1.87
C ASP A 391 15.91 -18.82 0.38
N GLU A 392 16.84 -19.13 -0.52
CA GLU A 392 16.65 -18.95 -1.97
C GLU A 392 15.45 -19.74 -2.52
N VAL A 393 15.18 -20.93 -1.99
CA VAL A 393 14.08 -21.81 -2.45
C VAL A 393 12.74 -21.22 -2.02
N ASP A 394 12.65 -20.74 -0.78
CA ASP A 394 11.48 -20.07 -0.23
C ASP A 394 11.14 -18.77 -0.96
N ASP A 395 12.18 -18.06 -1.40
CA ASP A 395 12.06 -16.77 -2.06
C ASP A 395 11.61 -16.88 -3.52
N GLN A 396 11.65 -18.08 -4.13
CA GLN A 396 11.25 -18.31 -5.52
C GLN A 396 9.83 -17.82 -5.82
N LYS A 397 8.89 -17.96 -4.88
CA LYS A 397 7.50 -17.48 -5.05
C LYS A 397 7.47 -15.96 -5.25
N ARG A 398 8.23 -15.22 -4.43
CA ARG A 398 8.33 -13.76 -4.55
C ARG A 398 9.02 -13.36 -5.86
N GLN A 399 10.09 -14.05 -6.23
CA GLN A 399 10.81 -13.78 -7.49
C GLN A 399 9.90 -13.99 -8.69
N LEU A 400 9.12 -15.07 -8.72
CA LEU A 400 8.15 -15.33 -9.77
C LEU A 400 7.12 -14.20 -9.88
N ILE A 401 6.60 -13.71 -8.74
CA ILE A 401 5.65 -12.59 -8.73
C ILE A 401 6.30 -11.32 -9.30
N ILE A 402 7.53 -11.00 -8.89
CA ILE A 402 8.27 -9.84 -9.43
C ILE A 402 8.51 -9.99 -10.94
N CYS A 403 8.88 -11.18 -11.42
CA CYS A 403 9.03 -11.46 -12.85
C CYS A 403 7.70 -11.24 -13.61
N GLN A 404 6.58 -11.74 -13.07
CA GLN A 404 5.25 -11.56 -13.65
C GLN A 404 4.80 -10.09 -13.67
N MET A 405 5.20 -9.30 -12.67
CA MET A 405 4.99 -7.85 -12.66
C MET A 405 5.80 -7.17 -13.77
N LEU A 406 7.10 -7.45 -13.85
CA LEU A 406 8.00 -6.86 -14.85
C LEU A 406 7.56 -7.21 -16.28
N GLU A 407 7.23 -8.47 -16.53
CA GLU A 407 6.72 -8.95 -17.83
C GLU A 407 5.49 -8.16 -18.28
N TRP A 408 4.52 -7.96 -17.38
CA TRP A 408 3.31 -7.20 -17.69
C TRP A 408 3.60 -5.73 -17.95
N ILE A 409 4.40 -5.10 -17.08
CA ILE A 409 4.78 -3.69 -17.21
C ILE A 409 5.49 -3.48 -18.55
N GLU A 410 6.45 -4.33 -18.90
CA GLU A 410 7.17 -4.27 -20.17
C GLU A 410 6.23 -4.41 -21.37
N ARG A 411 5.30 -5.38 -21.33
CA ARG A 411 4.30 -5.58 -22.38
C ARG A 411 3.43 -4.33 -22.57
N ILE A 412 2.86 -3.79 -21.49
CA ILE A 412 2.00 -2.60 -21.55
C ILE A 412 2.78 -1.36 -22.00
N SER A 413 3.99 -1.17 -21.45
CA SER A 413 4.88 -0.07 -21.86
C SER A 413 5.20 -0.09 -23.35
N LYS A 414 5.32 -1.28 -23.98
CA LYS A 414 5.57 -1.39 -25.43
C LYS A 414 4.31 -1.22 -26.26
N SER A 415 3.18 -1.75 -25.81
CA SER A 415 1.91 -1.69 -26.56
C SER A 415 1.30 -0.29 -26.60
N TYR A 416 1.57 0.54 -25.59
CA TYR A 416 0.96 1.87 -25.41
C TYR A 416 1.99 3.00 -25.29
N ALA A 417 3.24 2.77 -25.71
CA ALA A 417 4.39 3.69 -25.57
C ALA A 417 4.23 5.02 -26.31
#